data_AF-A0AAU8UJC1-F1
#
_entry.id   AF-A0AAU8UJC1-F1
#
_cell.length_a   1.000
_cell.length_b   1.000
_cell.length_c   1.000
_cell.angle_alpha   90.00
_cell.angle_beta   90.00
_cell.angle_gamma   90.00
#
_symmetry.space_group_name_H-M   'P 1'
#
loop_
_entity.id
_entity.type
_entity.pdbx_description
1 polymer ?
#
loop_
_entity_poly.entity_id
_entity_poly.type
_entity_poly.pdbx_seq_one_letter_code
_entity_poly.pdbx_strand_id
1 'polypeptide(L)'
;MQEKPVRMMTEAQQAKLMQFVRVGLKWVVGQIPFDEVVRTFGQPKKYEAEGVRMIEYAYDFDDDTMSVTFSYDKLHPIDGMPRLNGFELEIRGDVYTNIPYETWDGLGLVRVKRGELIDGARAIRGDFFDPTGRRDITGWDPKNYVTFNYRLPMPPDAPFDVGAGFGYLGEWINERGDATLSNFRNAVNLRDLGIGRHYLTPEELQQRQLAKRRKYGEMNLCTGMVCPETAIWQAWTSNGPTDAHVVFKDRPFPTARNLTYEEAKEQRRYPTWEHARWMWLREYNVPEIDL
;
A
#
# COMPACT_ATOMS: atom_id res chain seq x y z
N MET A 1 13.06 -13.92 -39.09
CA MET A 1 12.59 -12.65 -38.51
C MET A 1 13.75 -11.69 -38.56
N GLN A 2 13.63 -10.53 -39.23
CA GLN A 2 14.58 -9.44 -39.02
C GLN A 2 14.43 -8.98 -37.57
N GLU A 3 15.52 -9.03 -36.80
CA GLU A 3 15.59 -8.36 -35.50
C GLU A 3 15.31 -6.88 -35.75
N LYS A 4 14.18 -6.37 -35.25
CA LYS A 4 13.93 -4.94 -35.26
C LYS A 4 15.08 -4.27 -34.47
N PRO A 5 15.66 -3.18 -34.98
CA PRO A 5 16.74 -2.50 -34.27
C PRO A 5 16.24 -2.08 -32.89
N VAL A 6 16.94 -2.55 -31.85
CA VAL A 6 16.64 -2.24 -30.46
C VAL A 6 17.04 -0.79 -30.19
N ARG A 7 16.08 0.06 -29.85
CA ARG A 7 16.33 1.46 -29.48
C ARG A 7 16.70 1.51 -28.00
N MET A 8 17.90 1.98 -27.66
CA MET A 8 18.28 2.16 -26.26
C MET A 8 17.55 3.37 -25.65
N MET A 9 16.97 3.19 -24.47
CA MET A 9 16.42 4.30 -23.69
C MET A 9 17.55 5.18 -23.20
N THR A 10 17.50 6.48 -23.52
CA THR A 10 18.53 7.45 -23.13
C THR A 10 18.54 7.69 -21.62
N GLU A 11 19.64 8.21 -21.09
CA GLU A 11 19.74 8.57 -19.67
C GLU A 11 18.66 9.60 -19.27
N ALA A 12 18.36 10.56 -20.15
CA ALA A 12 17.31 11.55 -19.90
C ALA A 12 15.92 10.91 -19.82
N GLN A 13 15.63 9.95 -20.70
CA GLN A 13 14.37 9.18 -20.68
C GLN A 13 14.27 8.33 -19.41
N GLN A 14 15.36 7.65 -19.01
CA GLN A 14 15.39 6.89 -17.75
C GLN A 14 15.22 7.80 -16.53
N ALA A 15 15.83 8.99 -16.52
CA ALA A 15 15.63 9.97 -15.46
C ALA A 15 14.17 10.45 -15.39
N LYS A 16 13.52 10.63 -16.55
CA LYS A 16 12.09 11.00 -16.61
C LYS A 16 11.20 9.88 -16.11
N LEU A 17 11.46 8.64 -16.48
CA LEU A 17 10.80 7.44 -15.95
C LEU A 17 10.89 7.41 -14.42
N MET A 18 12.10 7.59 -13.87
CA MET A 18 12.28 7.62 -12.42
C MET A 18 11.55 8.78 -11.74
N GLN A 19 11.40 9.93 -12.42
CA GLN A 19 10.57 11.02 -11.94
C GLN A 19 9.10 10.61 -11.85
N PHE A 20 8.55 9.93 -12.88
CA PHE A 20 7.20 9.40 -12.85
C PHE A 20 6.97 8.43 -11.71
N VAL A 21 7.87 7.46 -11.52
CA VAL A 21 7.76 6.48 -10.42
C VAL A 21 7.71 7.18 -9.05
N ARG A 22 8.59 8.17 -8.82
CA ARG A 22 8.63 8.90 -7.53
C ARG A 22 7.37 9.73 -7.28
N VAL A 23 6.86 10.40 -8.30
CA VAL A 23 5.62 11.20 -8.20
C VAL A 23 4.40 10.29 -8.09
N GLY A 24 4.36 9.21 -8.87
CA GLY A 24 3.34 8.16 -8.82
C GLY A 24 3.24 7.53 -7.44
N LEU A 25 4.37 7.16 -6.82
CA LEU A 25 4.40 6.66 -5.44
C LEU A 25 3.74 7.64 -4.46
N LYS A 26 4.15 8.91 -4.47
CA LYS A 26 3.60 9.95 -3.59
C LYS A 26 2.10 10.14 -3.80
N TRP A 27 1.66 10.15 -5.06
CA TRP A 27 0.25 10.30 -5.40
C TRP A 27 -0.56 9.07 -4.96
N VAL A 28 -0.09 7.84 -5.24
CA VAL A 28 -0.76 6.60 -4.83
C VAL A 28 -0.90 6.52 -3.32
N VAL A 29 0.05 7.00 -2.51
CA VAL A 29 -0.15 7.04 -1.04
C VAL A 29 -0.99 8.21 -0.54
N GLY A 30 -1.37 9.14 -1.42
CA GLY A 30 -2.16 10.32 -1.07
C GLY A 30 -1.35 11.46 -0.44
N GLN A 31 -0.02 11.45 -0.59
CA GLN A 31 0.83 12.55 -0.11
C GLN A 31 0.75 13.81 -0.97
N ILE A 32 0.34 13.67 -2.24
CA ILE A 32 0.15 14.79 -3.16
C ILE A 32 -1.19 14.64 -3.90
N PRO A 33 -1.88 15.75 -4.21
CA PRO A 33 -3.06 15.73 -5.06
C PRO A 33 -2.67 15.53 -6.53
N PHE A 34 -3.64 15.17 -7.38
CA PHE A 34 -3.39 14.99 -8.81
C PHE A 34 -2.96 16.28 -9.52
N ASP A 35 -3.42 17.44 -9.04
CA ASP A 35 -2.98 18.74 -9.56
C ASP A 35 -1.46 18.94 -9.46
N GLU A 36 -0.81 18.34 -8.46
CA GLU A 36 0.64 18.37 -8.35
C GLU A 36 1.33 17.46 -9.39
N VAL A 37 0.68 16.36 -9.79
CA VAL A 37 1.11 15.52 -10.92
C VAL A 37 1.05 16.34 -12.21
N VAL A 38 -0.08 17.01 -12.46
CA VAL A 38 -0.30 17.88 -13.63
C VAL A 38 0.71 19.03 -13.66
N ARG A 39 0.96 19.67 -12.51
CA ARG A 39 2.00 20.72 -12.39
C ARG A 39 3.39 20.21 -12.76
N THR A 40 3.68 18.94 -12.47
CA THR A 40 5.00 18.34 -12.70
C THR A 40 5.21 17.87 -14.15
N PHE A 41 4.16 17.36 -14.79
CA PHE A 41 4.26 16.70 -16.10
C PHE A 41 3.49 17.37 -17.24
N GLY A 42 2.71 18.41 -16.94
CA GLY A 42 1.81 19.06 -17.89
C GLY A 42 0.42 18.42 -17.89
N GLN A 43 -0.41 18.81 -18.86
CA GLN A 43 -1.78 18.30 -18.97
C GLN A 43 -1.81 16.91 -19.62
N PRO A 44 -2.40 15.89 -18.96
CA PRO A 44 -2.57 14.56 -19.54
C PRO A 44 -3.75 14.52 -20.52
N LYS A 45 -3.79 13.45 -21.32
CA LYS A 45 -5.02 13.04 -22.01
C LYS A 45 -5.93 12.35 -20.99
N LYS A 46 -7.18 12.81 -20.88
CA LYS A 46 -8.17 12.20 -20.00
C LYS A 46 -9.05 11.22 -20.80
N TYR A 47 -9.14 9.98 -20.33
CA TYR A 47 -10.05 8.97 -20.84
C TYR A 47 -11.13 8.69 -19.79
N GLU A 48 -12.36 9.04 -20.13
CA GLU A 48 -13.54 8.79 -19.32
C GLU A 48 -14.74 8.59 -20.24
N ALA A 49 -15.50 7.53 -20.01
CA ALA A 49 -16.74 7.27 -20.73
C ALA A 49 -17.80 6.70 -19.79
N GLU A 50 -19.07 6.87 -20.17
CA GLU A 50 -20.20 6.25 -19.50
C GLU A 50 -20.11 4.72 -19.60
N GLY A 51 -20.40 4.02 -18.51
CA GLY A 51 -20.26 2.55 -18.44
C GLY A 51 -18.83 2.02 -18.29
N VAL A 52 -17.78 2.84 -18.51
CA VAL A 52 -16.38 2.45 -18.25
C VAL A 52 -16.06 2.66 -16.78
N ARG A 53 -15.46 1.64 -16.12
CA ARG A 53 -15.16 1.67 -14.68
C ARG A 53 -14.11 2.70 -14.29
N MET A 54 -13.05 2.83 -15.09
CA MET A 54 -11.91 3.68 -14.76
C MET A 54 -12.06 5.09 -15.33
N ILE A 55 -11.46 6.06 -14.64
CA ILE A 55 -11.05 7.34 -15.21
C ILE A 55 -9.54 7.30 -15.30
N GLU A 56 -9.00 7.53 -16.48
CA GLU A 56 -7.57 7.40 -16.74
C GLU A 56 -7.00 8.73 -17.25
N TYR A 57 -5.83 9.07 -16.75
CA TYR A 57 -5.07 10.23 -17.18
C TYR A 57 -3.73 9.74 -17.71
N ALA A 58 -3.56 9.79 -19.03
CA ALA A 58 -2.42 9.24 -19.72
C ALA A 58 -1.44 10.32 -20.19
N TYR A 59 -0.16 9.99 -20.12
CA TYR A 59 0.92 10.72 -20.74
C TYR A 59 1.68 9.80 -21.69
N ASP A 60 1.92 10.28 -22.90
CA ASP A 60 2.81 9.65 -23.87
C ASP A 60 4.11 10.46 -23.93
N PHE A 61 5.28 9.82 -23.79
CA PHE A 61 6.56 10.51 -23.69
C PHE A 61 7.56 10.13 -24.79
N ASP A 62 8.23 11.15 -25.34
CA ASP A 62 9.33 11.07 -26.30
C ASP A 62 9.08 10.08 -27.45
N ASP A 63 8.16 10.41 -28.35
CA ASP A 63 7.79 9.54 -29.48
C ASP A 63 7.29 8.17 -29.00
N ASP A 64 6.39 8.18 -28.01
CA ASP A 64 5.77 7.00 -27.41
C ASP A 64 6.79 5.97 -26.87
N THR A 65 7.97 6.41 -26.44
CA THR A 65 8.98 5.52 -25.82
C THR A 65 8.42 4.83 -24.57
N MET A 66 7.59 5.53 -23.82
CA MET A 66 6.83 5.01 -22.69
C MET A 66 5.46 5.69 -22.59
N SER A 67 4.49 4.95 -22.08
CA SER A 67 3.17 5.45 -21.68
C SER A 67 3.04 5.38 -20.15
N VAL A 68 2.27 6.31 -19.59
CA VAL A 68 2.14 6.54 -18.15
C VAL A 68 0.69 6.84 -17.86
N THR A 69 0.02 6.03 -17.04
CA THR A 69 -1.41 6.16 -16.77
C THR A 69 -1.69 6.27 -15.28
N PHE A 70 -2.42 7.30 -14.89
CA PHE A 70 -2.95 7.49 -13.54
C PHE A 70 -4.44 7.19 -13.53
N SER A 71 -4.88 6.28 -12.66
CA SER A 71 -6.24 5.75 -12.72
C SER A 71 -7.03 5.95 -11.43
N TYR A 72 -8.29 6.29 -11.60
CA TYR A 72 -9.32 6.30 -10.56
C TYR A 72 -10.40 5.28 -10.88
N ASP A 73 -10.99 4.68 -9.85
CA ASP A 73 -12.05 3.69 -9.96
C ASP A 73 -13.40 4.29 -9.56
N LYS A 74 -14.36 4.33 -10.49
CA LYS A 74 -15.70 4.87 -10.28
C LYS A 74 -16.65 3.90 -9.59
N LEU A 75 -16.32 2.60 -9.55
CA LEU A 75 -17.25 1.57 -9.07
C LEU A 75 -17.46 1.62 -7.55
N HIS A 76 -16.46 2.12 -6.81
CA HIS A 76 -16.49 2.17 -5.35
C HIS A 76 -16.09 3.58 -4.87
N PRO A 77 -16.97 4.58 -5.03
CA PRO A 77 -16.66 5.95 -4.67
C PRO A 77 -16.50 6.10 -3.15
N ILE A 78 -15.65 7.04 -2.74
CA ILE A 78 -15.50 7.49 -1.35
C ILE A 78 -15.99 8.93 -1.32
N ASP A 79 -16.97 9.23 -0.47
CA ASP A 79 -17.61 10.55 -0.37
C ASP A 79 -18.12 11.10 -1.71
N GLY A 80 -18.66 10.21 -2.55
CA GLY A 80 -19.18 10.54 -3.89
C GLY A 80 -18.10 10.76 -4.95
N MET A 81 -16.81 10.68 -4.60
CA MET A 81 -15.69 10.86 -5.51
C MET A 81 -15.09 9.52 -5.93
N PRO A 82 -14.62 9.37 -7.19
CA PRO A 82 -13.88 8.19 -7.64
C PRO A 82 -12.68 7.92 -6.74
N ARG A 83 -12.49 6.65 -6.34
CA ARG A 83 -11.36 6.29 -5.48
C ARG A 83 -10.08 6.25 -6.30
N LEU A 84 -8.96 6.67 -5.69
CA LEU A 84 -7.64 6.48 -6.31
C LEU A 84 -7.38 4.98 -6.49
N ASN A 85 -7.08 4.53 -7.71
CA ASN A 85 -6.81 3.13 -8.00
C ASN A 85 -5.31 2.84 -8.03
N GLY A 86 -4.57 3.54 -8.88
CA GLY A 86 -3.15 3.25 -9.09
C GLY A 86 -2.55 4.00 -10.26
N PHE A 87 -1.25 3.77 -10.44
CA PHE A 87 -0.42 4.33 -11.48
C PHE A 87 0.29 3.19 -12.21
N GLU A 88 0.32 3.25 -13.54
CA GLU A 88 0.94 2.26 -14.41
C GLU A 88 1.87 2.96 -15.41
N LEU A 89 2.95 2.28 -15.78
CA LEU A 89 3.89 2.73 -16.78
C LEU A 89 4.30 1.57 -17.66
N GLU A 90 4.21 1.73 -18.97
CA GLU A 90 4.60 0.72 -19.95
C GLU A 90 5.71 1.26 -20.86
N ILE A 91 6.66 0.40 -21.21
CA ILE A 91 7.74 0.68 -22.14
C ILE A 91 7.40 0.09 -23.50
N ARG A 92 7.57 0.89 -24.55
CA ARG A 92 7.37 0.42 -25.92
C ARG A 92 8.27 -0.79 -26.23
N GLY A 93 7.71 -1.81 -26.88
CA GLY A 93 8.37 -3.11 -27.00
C GLY A 93 9.73 -3.14 -27.74
N ASP A 94 10.01 -2.16 -28.60
CA ASP A 94 11.29 -2.01 -29.32
C ASP A 94 12.35 -1.18 -28.55
N VAL A 95 11.99 -0.63 -27.39
CA VAL A 95 12.88 0.17 -26.54
C VAL A 95 13.51 -0.74 -25.49
N TYR A 96 14.83 -0.71 -25.34
CA TYR A 96 15.54 -1.42 -24.29
C TYR A 96 15.91 -0.49 -23.14
N THR A 97 15.59 -0.91 -21.93
CA THR A 97 15.95 -0.21 -20.69
C THR A 97 17.14 -0.91 -20.03
N ASN A 98 17.95 -0.14 -19.29
CA ASN A 98 19.08 -0.66 -18.52
C ASN A 98 18.94 -0.26 -17.05
N ILE A 99 17.79 -0.61 -16.46
CA ILE A 99 17.41 -0.27 -15.09
C ILE A 99 17.39 -1.57 -14.29
N PRO A 100 18.37 -1.88 -13.43
CA PRO A 100 18.36 -3.09 -12.62
C PRO A 100 17.16 -3.13 -11.67
N TYR A 101 16.59 -4.31 -11.42
CA TYR A 101 15.45 -4.44 -10.49
C TYR A 101 15.81 -4.01 -9.05
N GLU A 102 17.08 -4.02 -8.65
CA GLU A 102 17.56 -3.51 -7.36
C GLU A 102 17.35 -2.00 -7.21
N THR A 103 17.15 -1.26 -8.31
CA THR A 103 16.85 0.17 -8.31
C THR A 103 15.66 0.50 -7.42
N TRP A 104 14.69 -0.42 -7.32
CA TRP A 104 13.43 -0.20 -6.58
C TRP A 104 13.59 -0.31 -5.07
N ASP A 105 14.61 -1.03 -4.58
CA ASP A 105 14.87 -1.18 -3.14
C ASP A 105 15.16 0.18 -2.46
N GLY A 106 15.67 1.15 -3.22
CA GLY A 106 15.97 2.50 -2.74
C GLY A 106 14.76 3.44 -2.61
N LEU A 107 13.55 2.98 -2.93
CA LEU A 107 12.33 3.82 -2.95
C LEU A 107 11.45 3.68 -1.70
N GLY A 108 11.96 3.04 -0.64
CA GLY A 108 11.19 2.74 0.57
C GLY A 108 10.21 1.57 0.40
N LEU A 109 10.31 0.87 -0.73
CA LEU A 109 9.57 -0.35 -1.01
C LEU A 109 10.19 -1.53 -0.26
N VAL A 110 9.35 -2.48 0.14
CA VAL A 110 9.76 -3.72 0.80
C VAL A 110 9.42 -4.88 -0.12
N ARG A 111 10.40 -5.74 -0.39
CA ARG A 111 10.22 -6.96 -1.17
C ARG A 111 9.16 -7.85 -0.53
N VAL A 112 8.23 -8.35 -1.33
CA VAL A 112 7.15 -9.22 -0.84
C VAL A 112 7.71 -10.57 -0.37
N LYS A 113 7.26 -11.03 0.82
CA LYS A 113 7.58 -12.36 1.33
C LYS A 113 6.31 -13.14 1.64
N ARG A 114 6.06 -14.20 0.87
CA ARG A 114 4.92 -15.10 1.08
C ARG A 114 4.84 -15.56 2.54
N GLY A 115 3.66 -15.44 3.13
CA GLY A 115 3.38 -15.82 4.52
C GLY A 115 3.76 -14.77 5.57
N GLU A 116 4.46 -13.69 5.23
CA GLU A 116 4.66 -12.56 6.14
C GLU A 116 3.32 -11.89 6.45
N LEU A 117 3.11 -11.43 7.69
CA LEU A 117 1.90 -10.72 8.10
C LEU A 117 2.05 -9.20 7.92
N ILE A 118 1.11 -8.55 7.23
CA ILE A 118 1.19 -7.11 6.88
C ILE A 118 0.77 -6.18 8.04
N ASP A 119 0.03 -6.70 9.01
CA ASP A 119 -0.51 -5.93 10.14
C ASP A 119 -0.73 -6.82 11.38
N GLY A 120 0.00 -7.93 11.44
CA GLY A 120 -0.19 -8.97 12.45
C GLY A 120 -1.40 -9.87 12.23
N ALA A 121 -2.19 -9.66 11.16
CA ALA A 121 -3.36 -10.49 10.84
C ALA A 121 -3.27 -11.11 9.43
N ARG A 122 -3.04 -10.29 8.41
CA ARG A 122 -3.22 -10.70 7.01
C ARG A 122 -1.89 -11.16 6.41
N ALA A 123 -1.86 -12.38 5.87
CA ALA A 123 -0.67 -12.98 5.28
C ALA A 123 -0.51 -12.62 3.80
N ILE A 124 0.72 -12.28 3.39
CA ILE A 124 1.04 -12.04 1.98
C ILE A 124 0.94 -13.33 1.18
N ARG A 125 0.22 -13.28 0.05
CA ARG A 125 0.03 -14.42 -0.86
C ARG A 125 1.03 -14.48 -2.03
N GLY A 126 1.65 -13.35 -2.40
CA GLY A 126 2.61 -13.29 -3.50
C GLY A 126 4.05 -13.59 -3.09
N ASP A 127 4.91 -13.81 -4.07
CA ASP A 127 6.36 -13.93 -3.91
C ASP A 127 7.05 -12.70 -4.48
N PHE A 128 8.22 -12.35 -3.94
CA PHE A 128 9.06 -11.28 -4.48
C PHE A 128 9.39 -11.49 -5.96
N PHE A 129 9.82 -12.70 -6.33
CA PHE A 129 10.14 -13.07 -7.69
C PHE A 129 9.02 -13.92 -8.26
N ASP A 130 8.42 -13.45 -9.35
CA ASP A 130 7.30 -14.14 -9.96
C ASP A 130 7.56 -14.40 -11.46
N PRO A 131 7.68 -15.67 -11.90
CA PRO A 131 8.01 -16.00 -13.29
C PRO A 131 6.76 -15.93 -14.19
N THR A 132 6.19 -14.72 -14.31
CA THR A 132 4.91 -14.44 -14.98
C THR A 132 4.85 -15.03 -16.38
N GLY A 133 5.87 -14.82 -17.22
CA GLY A 133 5.89 -15.35 -18.59
C GLY A 133 5.96 -16.88 -18.71
N ARG A 134 6.35 -17.60 -17.64
CA ARG A 134 6.27 -19.08 -17.62
C ARG A 134 4.92 -19.59 -17.14
N ARG A 135 4.20 -18.80 -16.34
CA ARG A 135 2.85 -19.14 -15.87
C ARG A 135 1.77 -18.68 -16.84
N ASP A 136 2.08 -17.72 -17.70
CA ASP A 136 1.18 -17.26 -18.73
C ASP A 136 0.92 -18.37 -19.76
N ILE A 137 -0.29 -18.93 -19.67
CA ILE A 137 -0.78 -19.95 -20.60
C ILE A 137 -1.30 -19.35 -21.91
N THR A 138 -1.55 -18.04 -21.93
CA THR A 138 -2.13 -17.34 -23.07
C THR A 138 -1.06 -16.95 -24.10
N GLY A 139 0.21 -16.88 -23.67
CA GLY A 139 1.36 -16.61 -24.53
C GLY A 139 1.51 -15.14 -24.91
N TRP A 140 0.88 -14.25 -24.16
CA TRP A 140 1.03 -12.80 -24.30
C TRP A 140 2.41 -12.37 -23.79
N ASP A 141 2.82 -12.94 -22.65
CA ASP A 141 4.11 -12.65 -22.06
C ASP A 141 5.20 -13.59 -22.60
N PRO A 142 6.38 -13.06 -22.99
CA PRO A 142 7.53 -13.89 -23.32
C PRO A 142 7.93 -14.80 -22.15
N LYS A 143 8.41 -16.02 -22.43
CA LYS A 143 8.81 -16.98 -21.37
C LYS A 143 9.88 -16.47 -20.41
N ASN A 144 10.65 -15.46 -20.80
CA ASN A 144 11.68 -14.80 -19.99
C ASN A 144 11.20 -13.52 -19.31
N TYR A 145 9.90 -13.25 -19.33
CA TYR A 145 9.26 -12.17 -18.58
C TYR A 145 9.02 -12.60 -17.12
N VAL A 146 9.43 -11.76 -16.19
CA VAL A 146 9.25 -11.95 -14.74
C VAL A 146 8.74 -10.65 -14.11
N THR A 147 8.00 -10.77 -13.01
CA THR A 147 7.55 -9.63 -12.22
C THR A 147 8.23 -9.66 -10.86
N PHE A 148 8.79 -8.52 -10.45
CA PHE A 148 9.29 -8.31 -9.09
C PHE A 148 8.24 -7.58 -8.26
N ASN A 149 7.74 -8.23 -7.21
CA ASN A 149 6.64 -7.72 -6.38
C ASN A 149 7.15 -7.09 -5.08
N TYR A 150 6.63 -5.90 -4.80
CA TYR A 150 6.94 -5.10 -3.63
C TYR A 150 5.65 -4.64 -2.95
N ARG A 151 5.78 -4.23 -1.70
CA ARG A 151 4.78 -3.47 -0.96
C ARG A 151 5.39 -2.17 -0.46
N LEU A 152 4.57 -1.15 -0.31
CA LEU A 152 4.94 0.05 0.42
C LEU A 152 4.32 -0.03 1.82
N PRO A 153 5.11 -0.04 2.90
CA PRO A 153 4.56 -0.04 4.26
C PRO A 153 3.66 1.17 4.49
N MET A 154 2.40 0.92 4.84
CA MET A 154 1.42 1.96 5.11
C MET A 154 1.31 2.23 6.62
N PRO A 155 0.91 3.45 7.02
CA PRO A 155 0.51 3.72 8.40
C PRO A 155 -0.58 2.73 8.88
N PRO A 156 -0.58 2.35 10.18
CA PRO A 156 -1.52 1.34 10.71
C PRO A 156 -3.00 1.67 10.51
N ASP A 157 -3.33 2.94 10.38
CA ASP A 157 -4.69 3.48 10.22
C ASP A 157 -5.13 3.58 8.76
N ALA A 158 -4.22 3.45 7.79
CA ALA A 158 -4.54 3.58 6.36
C ALA A 158 -5.66 2.59 5.96
N PRO A 159 -6.71 3.02 5.24
CA PRO A 159 -7.81 2.13 4.83
C PRO A 159 -7.46 1.27 3.61
N PHE A 160 -6.20 1.27 3.19
CA PHE A 160 -5.70 0.53 2.04
C PHE A 160 -4.23 0.12 2.24
N ASP A 161 -3.84 -0.94 1.56
CA ASP A 161 -2.43 -1.29 1.34
C ASP A 161 -1.96 -0.76 -0.02
N VAL A 162 -0.65 -0.61 -0.20
CA VAL A 162 -0.06 -0.27 -1.49
C VAL A 162 0.89 -1.38 -1.93
N GLY A 163 0.61 -1.94 -3.11
CA GLY A 163 1.44 -2.91 -3.80
C GLY A 163 2.11 -2.31 -5.02
N ALA A 164 3.26 -2.86 -5.40
CA ALA A 164 3.95 -2.52 -6.64
C ALA A 164 4.47 -3.79 -7.33
N GLY A 165 4.31 -3.86 -8.65
CA GLY A 165 4.90 -4.90 -9.50
C GLY A 165 5.76 -4.25 -10.57
N PHE A 166 6.92 -4.83 -10.86
CA PHE A 166 7.82 -4.36 -11.91
C PHE A 166 8.14 -5.51 -12.87
N GLY A 167 7.68 -5.39 -14.11
CA GLY A 167 7.85 -6.35 -15.19
C GLY A 167 9.19 -6.22 -15.90
N TYR A 168 9.90 -7.34 -16.07
CA TYR A 168 11.24 -7.39 -16.64
C TYR A 168 11.38 -8.51 -17.65
N LEU A 169 12.10 -8.22 -18.74
CA LEU A 169 12.77 -9.26 -19.51
C LEU A 169 14.17 -9.51 -18.93
N GLY A 170 14.58 -10.77 -18.97
CA GLY A 170 15.93 -11.19 -18.61
C GLY A 170 16.27 -12.53 -19.25
N GLU A 171 17.15 -13.29 -18.63
CA GLU A 171 17.69 -14.53 -19.19
C GLU A 171 17.64 -15.66 -18.17
N TRP A 172 17.14 -16.82 -18.60
CA TRP A 172 17.20 -18.04 -17.80
C TRP A 172 18.58 -18.67 -17.95
N ILE A 173 19.24 -18.99 -16.83
CA ILE A 173 20.53 -19.70 -16.86
C ILE A 173 20.34 -21.11 -17.44
N ASN A 174 19.27 -21.79 -17.01
CA ASN A 174 18.80 -23.03 -17.61
C ASN A 174 17.31 -22.91 -17.93
N GLU A 175 16.98 -22.87 -19.22
CA GLU A 175 15.59 -22.79 -19.71
C GLU A 175 14.71 -23.95 -19.25
N ARG A 176 15.30 -25.14 -19.05
CA ARG A 176 14.60 -26.34 -18.57
C ARG A 176 14.61 -26.48 -17.06
N GLY A 177 15.35 -25.62 -16.36
CA GLY A 177 15.45 -25.62 -14.89
C GLY A 177 14.26 -24.92 -14.24
N ASP A 178 14.22 -24.98 -12.91
CA ASP A 178 13.16 -24.36 -12.11
C ASP A 178 13.09 -22.84 -12.33
N ALA A 179 11.87 -22.31 -12.24
CA ALA A 179 11.60 -20.89 -12.45
C ALA A 179 11.86 -20.09 -11.15
N THR A 180 13.12 -20.03 -10.73
CA THR A 180 13.56 -19.38 -9.49
C THR A 180 14.46 -18.19 -9.78
N LEU A 181 14.55 -17.26 -8.81
CA LEU A 181 15.42 -16.08 -8.92
C LEU A 181 16.89 -16.47 -9.12
N SER A 182 17.37 -17.56 -8.51
CA SER A 182 18.75 -18.03 -8.68
C SER A 182 19.05 -18.55 -10.09
N ASN A 183 18.02 -18.92 -10.86
CA ASN A 183 18.10 -19.36 -12.24
C ASN A 183 17.84 -18.23 -13.25
N PHE A 184 17.77 -16.96 -12.81
CA PHE A 184 17.47 -15.80 -13.67
C PHE A 184 18.58 -14.74 -13.56
N ARG A 185 18.95 -14.12 -14.68
CA ARG A 185 20.01 -13.09 -14.78
C ARG A 185 19.56 -11.96 -15.69
N ASN A 186 20.34 -10.87 -15.69
CA ASN A 186 20.18 -9.73 -16.60
C ASN A 186 18.78 -9.09 -16.53
N ALA A 187 18.20 -9.04 -15.34
CA ALA A 187 16.94 -8.37 -15.02
C ALA A 187 17.12 -6.83 -14.98
N VAL A 188 17.54 -6.27 -16.10
CA VAL A 188 17.75 -4.82 -16.29
C VAL A 188 16.79 -4.21 -17.31
N ASN A 189 16.08 -5.05 -18.07
CA ASN A 189 15.20 -4.63 -19.15
C ASN A 189 13.73 -4.53 -18.69
N LEU A 190 13.45 -3.50 -17.88
CA LEU A 190 12.11 -3.10 -17.45
C LEU A 190 11.17 -2.95 -18.66
N ARG A 191 10.00 -3.58 -18.60
CA ARG A 191 8.94 -3.51 -19.63
C ARG A 191 7.72 -2.73 -19.15
N ASP A 192 7.37 -2.88 -17.89
CA ASP A 192 6.20 -2.24 -17.31
C ASP A 192 6.35 -2.19 -15.78
N LEU A 193 5.54 -1.36 -15.16
CA LEU A 193 5.32 -1.37 -13.72
C LEU A 193 3.93 -0.88 -13.38
N GLY A 194 3.39 -1.41 -12.29
CA GLY A 194 2.13 -0.97 -11.72
C GLY A 194 2.27 -0.74 -10.22
N ILE A 195 1.72 0.36 -9.72
CA ILE A 195 1.66 0.72 -8.31
C ILE A 195 0.21 1.04 -7.96
N GLY A 196 -0.40 0.27 -7.06
CA GLY A 196 -1.84 0.33 -6.84
C GLY A 196 -2.24 0.26 -5.38
N ARG A 197 -3.42 0.81 -5.09
CA ARG A 197 -4.10 0.66 -3.80
C ARG A 197 -4.94 -0.60 -3.78
N HIS A 198 -4.84 -1.33 -2.68
CA HIS A 198 -5.79 -2.35 -2.30
C HIS A 198 -6.57 -1.85 -1.08
N TYR A 199 -7.79 -1.33 -1.31
CA TYR A 199 -8.66 -0.90 -0.21
C TYR A 199 -9.15 -2.11 0.58
N LEU A 200 -9.00 -2.02 1.89
CA LEU A 200 -9.33 -3.10 2.81
C LEU A 200 -10.84 -3.27 2.91
N THR A 201 -11.29 -4.52 2.91
CA THR A 201 -12.70 -4.80 3.20
C THR A 201 -13.01 -4.55 4.69
N PRO A 202 -14.29 -4.39 5.06
CA PRO A 202 -14.68 -4.29 6.47
C PRO A 202 -14.15 -5.45 7.33
N GLU A 203 -14.12 -6.66 6.79
CA GLU A 203 -13.60 -7.85 7.46
C GLU A 203 -12.09 -7.78 7.66
N GLU A 204 -11.35 -7.32 6.65
CA GLU A 204 -9.90 -7.12 6.74
C GLU A 204 -9.53 -6.05 7.76
N LEU A 205 -10.28 -4.94 7.78
CA LEU A 205 -10.16 -3.90 8.79
C LEU A 205 -10.43 -4.47 10.19
N GLN A 206 -11.49 -5.28 10.35
CA GLN A 206 -11.81 -5.92 11.62
C GLN A 206 -10.70 -6.88 12.08
N GLN A 207 -10.14 -7.69 11.18
CA GLN A 207 -9.04 -8.60 11.48
C GLN A 207 -7.81 -7.83 11.98
N ARG A 208 -7.45 -6.73 11.30
CA ARG A 208 -6.37 -5.84 11.71
C ARG A 208 -6.60 -5.27 13.12
N GLN A 209 -7.80 -4.75 13.38
CA GLN A 209 -8.18 -4.20 14.68
C GLN A 209 -8.07 -5.26 15.79
N LEU A 210 -8.54 -6.48 15.52
CA LEU A 210 -8.47 -7.59 16.49
C LEU A 210 -7.04 -8.01 16.78
N ALA A 211 -6.19 -8.13 15.75
CA ALA A 211 -4.78 -8.45 15.94
C ALA A 211 -4.05 -7.37 16.76
N LYS A 212 -4.34 -6.09 16.48
CA LYS A 212 -3.79 -4.96 17.23
C LYS A 212 -4.25 -4.99 18.69
N ARG A 213 -5.55 -5.21 18.94
CA ARG A 213 -6.10 -5.39 20.30
C ARG A 213 -5.44 -6.55 21.04
N ARG A 214 -5.23 -7.69 20.38
CA ARG A 214 -4.56 -8.85 20.98
C ARG A 214 -3.11 -8.54 21.36
N LYS A 215 -2.34 -7.95 20.45
CA LYS A 215 -0.95 -7.54 20.68
C LYS A 215 -0.83 -6.67 21.94
N TYR A 216 -1.66 -5.64 22.07
CA TYR A 216 -1.62 -4.78 23.27
C TYR A 216 -2.22 -5.43 24.51
N GLY A 217 -3.20 -6.32 24.33
CA GLY A 217 -3.70 -7.18 25.40
C GLY A 217 -2.56 -7.96 26.06
N GLU A 218 -1.68 -8.57 25.27
CA GLU A 218 -0.53 -9.35 25.76
C GLU A 218 0.50 -8.49 26.53
N MET A 219 0.53 -7.17 26.32
CA MET A 219 1.44 -6.25 27.02
C MET A 219 1.01 -5.90 28.46
N ASN A 220 -0.22 -6.25 28.87
CA ASN A 220 -0.75 -5.95 30.22
C ASN A 220 -0.58 -4.47 30.64
N LEU A 221 -0.87 -3.54 29.72
CA LEU A 221 -0.78 -2.10 29.98
C LEU A 221 -1.70 -1.68 31.13
N CYS A 222 -1.17 -0.96 32.11
CA CYS A 222 -1.90 -0.52 33.30
C CYS A 222 -1.81 0.99 33.50
N THR A 223 -2.72 1.52 34.32
CA THR A 223 -2.69 2.91 34.78
C THR A 223 -1.28 3.33 35.26
N GLY A 224 -0.80 4.47 34.81
CA GLY A 224 0.54 5.00 35.09
C GLY A 224 1.64 4.52 34.14
N MET A 225 1.44 3.43 33.39
CA MET A 225 2.38 3.01 32.35
C MET A 225 2.34 3.95 31.15
N VAL A 226 3.46 4.08 30.44
CA VAL A 226 3.58 4.93 29.26
C VAL A 226 2.84 4.31 28.07
N CYS A 227 1.99 5.11 27.43
CA CYS A 227 1.22 4.69 26.28
C CYS A 227 2.12 4.48 25.05
N PRO A 228 2.09 3.30 24.40
CA PRO A 228 3.00 2.98 23.30
C PRO A 228 2.66 3.70 22.00
N GLU A 229 1.40 4.13 21.82
CA GLU A 229 0.95 4.88 20.65
C GLU A 229 -0.30 5.72 20.94
N THR A 230 -0.52 6.76 20.14
CA THR A 230 -1.75 7.56 20.21
C THR A 230 -2.91 6.76 19.63
N ALA A 231 -3.90 6.43 20.45
CA ALA A 231 -5.10 5.73 20.02
C ALA A 231 -6.26 5.95 21.00
N ILE A 232 -7.43 5.41 20.69
CA ILE A 232 -8.52 5.25 21.66
C ILE A 232 -8.31 3.92 22.38
N TRP A 233 -8.19 4.00 23.71
CA TRP A 233 -7.97 2.88 24.60
C TRP A 233 -9.18 2.68 25.50
N GLN A 234 -9.57 1.44 25.73
CA GLN A 234 -10.63 1.04 26.65
C GLN A 234 -10.03 0.59 27.98
N ALA A 235 -10.50 1.20 29.06
CA ALA A 235 -10.20 0.79 30.41
C ALA A 235 -10.98 -0.49 30.78
N TRP A 236 -10.30 -1.40 31.46
CA TRP A 236 -10.82 -2.63 32.02
C TRP A 236 -10.57 -2.60 33.52
N THR A 237 -11.67 -2.53 34.25
CA THR A 237 -11.75 -2.38 35.71
C THR A 237 -12.23 -3.68 36.34
N SER A 238 -12.37 -3.68 37.66
CA SER A 238 -12.99 -4.77 38.42
C SER A 238 -14.38 -5.16 37.92
N ASN A 239 -15.13 -4.22 37.34
CA ASN A 239 -16.45 -4.44 36.76
C ASN A 239 -16.45 -4.71 35.25
N GLY A 240 -15.26 -4.88 34.64
CA GLY A 240 -15.10 -5.09 33.20
C GLY A 240 -14.81 -3.81 32.41
N PRO A 241 -15.15 -3.77 31.11
CA PRO A 241 -14.85 -2.62 30.26
C PRO A 241 -15.70 -1.41 30.63
N THR A 242 -15.06 -0.26 30.88
CA THR A 242 -15.77 0.96 31.31
C THR A 242 -15.51 2.12 30.36
N ASP A 243 -14.52 2.95 30.69
CA ASP A 243 -14.22 4.18 29.96
C ASP A 243 -13.41 3.91 28.69
N ALA A 244 -13.61 4.73 27.66
CA ALA A 244 -12.76 4.79 26.48
C ALA A 244 -12.20 6.20 26.31
N HIS A 245 -10.87 6.31 26.22
CA HIS A 245 -10.18 7.59 26.15
C HIS A 245 -9.14 7.61 25.02
N VAL A 246 -8.99 8.76 24.40
CA VAL A 246 -7.78 9.03 23.61
C VAL A 246 -6.62 9.15 24.60
N VAL A 247 -5.61 8.31 24.43
CA VAL A 247 -4.36 8.41 25.17
C VAL A 247 -3.27 8.65 24.15
N PHE A 248 -2.54 9.75 24.31
CA PHE A 248 -1.46 10.11 23.41
C PHE A 248 -0.21 9.28 23.71
N LYS A 249 0.54 8.96 22.66
CA LYS A 249 1.84 8.31 22.77
C LYS A 249 2.71 9.04 23.81
N ASP A 250 3.48 8.26 24.56
CA ASP A 250 4.42 8.73 25.57
C ASP A 250 3.77 9.41 26.79
N ARG A 251 2.42 9.45 26.87
CA ARG A 251 1.69 9.87 28.06
C ARG A 251 1.32 8.67 28.94
N PRO A 252 1.28 8.84 30.26
CA PRO A 252 0.84 7.77 31.15
C PRO A 252 -0.66 7.48 30.96
N PHE A 253 -1.04 6.21 31.03
CA PHE A 253 -2.44 5.82 31.08
C PHE A 253 -3.12 6.39 32.33
N PRO A 254 -4.31 7.01 32.21
CA PRO A 254 -5.00 7.60 33.35
C PRO A 254 -5.64 6.52 34.24
N THR A 255 -6.15 6.92 35.41
CA THR A 255 -7.15 6.13 36.15
C THR A 255 -8.47 6.14 35.38
N ALA A 256 -9.32 5.14 35.61
CA ALA A 256 -10.64 5.07 34.97
C ALA A 256 -11.75 4.88 36.00
N ARG A 257 -12.98 5.21 35.62
CA ARG A 257 -14.16 4.92 36.44
C ARG A 257 -14.44 3.43 36.41
N ASN A 258 -14.77 2.86 37.56
CA ASN A 258 -15.16 1.46 37.67
C ASN A 258 -16.59 1.17 37.17
N LEU A 259 -17.36 2.20 36.82
CA LEU A 259 -18.69 2.08 36.24
C LEU A 259 -18.82 3.09 35.11
N THR A 260 -19.47 2.69 34.03
CA THR A 260 -19.95 3.62 33.02
C THR A 260 -21.04 4.54 33.60
N TYR A 261 -21.34 5.64 32.90
CA TYR A 261 -22.38 6.56 33.34
C TYR A 261 -23.76 5.88 33.44
N GLU A 262 -24.10 5.00 32.49
CA GLU A 262 -25.38 4.28 32.50
C GLU A 262 -25.43 3.26 33.65
N GLU A 263 -24.38 2.48 33.88
CA GLU A 263 -24.33 1.53 35.00
C GLU A 263 -24.43 2.23 36.36
N ALA A 264 -23.74 3.37 36.51
CA ALA A 264 -23.80 4.18 37.73
C ALA A 264 -25.23 4.68 38.01
N LYS A 265 -25.95 5.08 36.95
CA LYS A 265 -27.34 5.52 37.01
C LYS A 265 -28.28 4.38 37.35
N GLU A 266 -28.13 3.21 36.71
CA GLU A 266 -28.93 2.02 36.98
C GLU A 266 -28.74 1.49 38.41
N GLN A 267 -27.49 1.42 38.87
CA GLN A 267 -27.13 0.96 40.21
C GLN A 267 -27.32 2.03 41.30
N ARG A 268 -27.71 3.26 40.92
CA ARG A 268 -27.86 4.42 41.80
C ARG A 268 -26.63 4.65 42.71
N ARG A 269 -25.44 4.50 42.15
CA ARG A 269 -24.16 4.62 42.87
C ARG A 269 -23.20 5.49 42.08
N TYR A 270 -22.43 6.32 42.79
CA TYR A 270 -21.36 7.10 42.16
C TYR A 270 -20.18 6.22 41.71
N PRO A 271 -19.64 6.41 40.50
CA PRO A 271 -18.44 5.72 40.07
C PRO A 271 -17.26 6.08 40.97
N THR A 272 -16.39 5.11 41.22
CA THR A 272 -15.08 5.33 41.86
C THR A 272 -13.98 5.25 40.82
N TRP A 273 -12.91 6.02 41.01
CA TRP A 273 -11.72 5.97 40.18
C TRP A 273 -10.79 4.85 40.65
N GLU A 274 -10.36 3.99 39.74
CA GLU A 274 -9.45 2.89 40.07
C GLU A 274 -8.32 2.72 39.04
N HIS A 275 -7.32 1.93 39.42
CA HIS A 275 -6.30 1.46 38.51
C HIS A 275 -6.92 0.45 37.54
N ALA A 276 -6.95 0.82 36.26
CA ALA A 276 -7.43 -0.02 35.19
C ALA A 276 -6.28 -0.66 34.41
N ARG A 277 -6.59 -1.80 33.78
CA ARG A 277 -5.86 -2.33 32.62
C ARG A 277 -6.38 -1.62 31.37
N TRP A 278 -5.50 -1.34 30.43
CA TRP A 278 -5.84 -0.62 29.20
C TRP A 278 -5.68 -1.54 27.99
N MET A 279 -6.74 -1.63 27.19
CA MET A 279 -6.76 -2.39 25.94
C MET A 279 -6.97 -1.46 24.78
N TRP A 280 -6.25 -1.71 23.68
CA TRP A 280 -6.45 -0.96 22.45
C TRP A 280 -7.89 -1.17 21.94
N LEU A 281 -8.57 -0.09 21.57
CA LEU A 281 -9.96 -0.14 21.09
C LEU A 281 -10.06 0.19 19.60
N ARG A 282 -9.56 1.36 19.20
CA ARG A 282 -9.54 1.81 17.80
C ARG A 282 -8.54 2.94 17.61
N GLU A 283 -8.19 3.24 16.36
CA GLU A 283 -7.33 4.37 16.03
C GLU A 283 -8.00 5.70 16.43
N TYR A 284 -7.16 6.68 16.76
CA TYR A 284 -7.61 8.05 16.94
C TYR A 284 -7.43 8.81 15.61
N ASN A 285 -8.54 9.08 14.94
CA ASN A 285 -8.55 9.97 13.78
C ASN A 285 -8.71 11.40 14.30
N VAL A 286 -7.69 12.24 14.09
CA VAL A 286 -7.84 13.68 14.32
C VAL A 286 -8.95 14.15 13.37
N PRO A 287 -10.01 14.81 13.88
CA PRO A 287 -10.96 15.46 12.99
C PRO A 287 -10.18 16.42 12.08
N GLU A 288 -10.35 16.32 10.76
CA GLU A 288 -9.83 17.34 9.86
C GLU A 288 -10.37 18.70 10.35
N ILE A 289 -9.47 19.54 10.84
CA ILE A 289 -9.80 20.92 11.13
C ILE A 289 -9.79 21.57 9.74
N ASP A 290 -10.97 21.76 9.16
CA ASP A 290 -11.16 22.71 8.07
C ASP A 290 -10.61 24.07 8.55
N LEU A 291 -9.41 24.41 8.08
CA LEU A 291 -8.80 25.74 8.21
C LEU A 291 -8.92 26.49 6.88
#